data_AF-A0A2T6N5Y4-F1
#
_entry.id   AF-A0A2T6N5Y4-F1
#
_cell.length_a   1.000
_cell.length_b   1.000
_cell.length_c   1.000
_cell.angle_alpha   90.00
_cell.angle_beta   90.00
_cell.angle_gamma   90.00
#
_symmetry.space_group_name_H-M   'P 1'
#
loop_
_entity.id
_entity.type
_entity.pdbx_description
1 polymer ?
#
loop_
_entity_poly.entity_id
_entity_poly.type
_entity_poly.pdbx_seq_one_letter_code
_entity_poly.pdbx_strand_id
1 'polypeptide(L)'
;MGIIFKRTFILIITAMCSFDASSDEYFGRFLDKLKGVFISDAKPRPQFKTEQDFRFEDPNGLLWLTPSGTHVDGASIPQFFWSIIGGPFEGSYINASVIHDHYCRTKERTAHDTHRNFYYGMRASNVPEWKAELMHWAVSTFGPSWKLEKRVVMSQKCINIDVNTKKCKTTPTIKMITVSEPPVDLSNPEVLALAISKTNAIARTLLTSKGKVLDISQSGKIDANIASLEASAAKYRKLFKSDNLIMQTKSLGLLSQTSKTSLASIQPWENNKIPSYTETKVLTHQFSLERNSEMPFRIEAVSLDFILDNVDLHSVEANSHIQVHNK
;
A
#
# COMPACT_ATOMS: atom_id res chain seq x y z
N MET A 1 6.23 -40.51 77.51
CA MET A 1 7.04 -39.39 76.97
C MET A 1 7.80 -39.96 75.77
N GLY A 2 7.34 -39.97 74.52
CA GLY A 2 6.45 -39.08 73.77
C GLY A 2 7.30 -38.27 72.78
N ILE A 3 7.89 -38.90 71.74
CA ILE A 3 8.70 -38.19 70.73
C ILE A 3 8.12 -38.42 69.33
N ILE A 4 7.89 -37.29 68.67
CA ILE A 4 7.05 -37.03 67.51
C ILE A 4 7.77 -37.39 66.20
N PHE A 5 7.12 -38.16 65.33
CA PHE A 5 7.52 -38.35 63.94
C PHE A 5 7.27 -37.05 63.14
N LYS A 6 8.33 -36.30 62.82
CA LYS A 6 8.25 -35.19 61.85
C LYS A 6 8.14 -35.76 60.44
N ARG A 7 6.95 -35.67 59.84
CA ARG A 7 6.74 -35.90 58.40
C ARG A 7 7.26 -34.68 57.62
N THR A 8 8.40 -34.83 56.95
CA THR A 8 8.91 -33.82 56.02
C THR A 8 8.11 -33.91 54.73
N PHE A 9 7.28 -32.90 54.45
CA PHE A 9 6.55 -32.76 53.20
C PHE A 9 7.48 -32.07 52.19
N ILE A 10 7.97 -32.81 51.19
CA ILE A 10 8.76 -32.23 50.08
C ILE A 10 7.76 -31.62 49.10
N LEU A 11 7.73 -30.28 49.06
CA LEU A 11 6.92 -29.51 48.13
C LEU A 11 7.67 -29.43 46.80
N ILE A 12 7.26 -30.26 45.83
CA ILE A 12 7.78 -30.19 44.46
C ILE A 12 7.13 -28.97 43.80
N ILE A 13 7.89 -27.87 43.70
CA ILE A 13 7.51 -26.69 42.92
C ILE A 13 7.78 -27.02 41.46
N THR A 14 6.73 -27.42 40.73
CA THR A 14 6.76 -27.52 39.27
C THR A 14 6.83 -26.10 38.69
N ALA A 15 8.02 -25.69 38.25
CA ALA A 15 8.19 -24.50 37.42
C ALA A 15 7.46 -24.74 36.08
N MET A 16 6.26 -24.19 35.95
CA MET A 16 5.59 -24.08 34.65
C MET A 16 6.36 -23.04 33.83
N CYS A 17 7.27 -23.51 32.99
CA CYS A 17 7.77 -22.70 31.87
C CYS A 17 6.58 -22.44 30.94
N SER A 18 6.01 -21.24 31.02
CA SER A 18 5.13 -20.71 29.99
C SER A 18 5.98 -20.52 28.73
N PHE A 19 5.95 -21.50 27.83
CA PHE A 19 6.36 -21.26 26.46
C PHE A 19 5.27 -20.40 25.83
N ASP A 20 5.56 -19.13 25.56
CA ASP A 20 4.73 -18.31 24.70
C ASP A 20 4.74 -18.97 23.31
N ALA A 21 3.68 -19.72 23.02
CA ALA A 21 3.42 -20.24 21.69
C ALA A 21 3.02 -19.06 20.78
N SER A 22 4.01 -18.33 20.27
CA SER A 22 3.82 -17.45 19.12
C SER A 22 3.49 -18.34 17.93
N SER A 23 2.21 -18.47 17.60
CA SER A 23 1.78 -19.03 16.32
C SER A 23 2.34 -18.14 15.21
N ASP A 24 3.36 -18.62 14.49
CA ASP A 24 3.83 -17.94 13.28
C ASP A 24 2.65 -17.79 12.31
N GLU A 25 2.25 -16.54 12.06
CA GLU A 25 1.16 -16.23 11.14
C GLU A 25 1.56 -16.67 9.71
N TYR A 26 0.76 -17.54 9.10
CA TYR A 26 1.04 -18.05 7.76
C TYR A 26 0.52 -17.07 6.71
N PHE A 27 1.43 -16.58 5.86
CA PHE A 27 1.12 -15.62 4.81
C PHE A 27 1.19 -16.21 3.39
N GLY A 28 1.32 -17.52 3.26
CA GLY A 28 1.54 -18.17 1.96
C GLY A 28 3.01 -18.49 1.70
N ARG A 29 3.30 -18.96 0.47
CA ARG A 29 4.64 -19.38 0.06
C ARG A 29 4.87 -19.21 -1.43
N PHE A 30 6.09 -18.84 -1.80
CA PHE A 30 6.55 -18.91 -3.19
C PHE A 30 6.91 -20.35 -3.53
N LEU A 31 6.38 -20.86 -4.64
CA LEU A 31 6.63 -22.24 -5.09
C LEU A 31 7.89 -22.34 -5.96
N ASP A 32 8.37 -21.21 -6.45
CA ASP A 32 9.48 -21.11 -7.38
C ASP A 32 10.50 -20.07 -6.89
N LYS A 33 11.75 -20.21 -7.31
CA LYS A 33 12.73 -19.12 -7.20
C LYS A 33 12.53 -18.18 -8.38
N LEU A 34 12.50 -16.87 -8.11
CA LEU A 34 12.39 -15.88 -9.18
C LEU A 34 13.63 -15.96 -10.09
N LYS A 35 13.40 -16.11 -11.40
CA LYS A 35 14.42 -16.10 -12.44
C LYS A 35 13.97 -15.25 -13.61
N GLY A 36 14.89 -14.50 -14.19
CA GLY A 36 14.59 -13.54 -15.25
C GLY A 36 15.76 -12.62 -15.54
N VAL A 37 15.52 -11.71 -16.48
CA VAL A 37 16.52 -10.75 -16.97
C VAL A 37 16.03 -9.33 -16.71
N PHE A 38 16.90 -8.49 -16.17
CA PHE A 38 16.67 -7.05 -16.10
C PHE A 38 16.92 -6.40 -17.46
N ILE A 39 15.92 -5.66 -17.92
CA ILE A 39 15.96 -4.83 -19.13
C ILE A 39 16.16 -3.40 -18.64
N SER A 40 17.42 -3.03 -18.39
CA SER A 40 17.80 -1.76 -17.75
C SER A 40 17.55 -0.52 -18.62
N ASP A 41 17.54 -0.69 -19.94
CA ASP A 41 17.34 0.35 -20.94
C ASP A 41 15.87 0.59 -21.31
N ALA A 42 14.95 -0.21 -20.74
CA ALA A 42 13.52 -0.02 -20.95
C ALA A 42 13.07 1.40 -20.53
N LYS A 43 12.17 1.97 -21.34
CA LYS A 43 11.54 3.28 -21.10
C LYS A 43 10.06 3.07 -20.74
N PRO A 44 9.49 3.88 -19.83
CA PRO A 44 10.10 5.00 -19.12
C PRO A 44 11.02 4.58 -17.95
N ARG A 45 10.98 3.31 -17.53
CA ARG A 45 11.77 2.76 -16.42
C ARG A 45 12.26 1.33 -16.70
N PRO A 46 13.30 0.85 -15.99
CA PRO A 46 13.77 -0.53 -16.09
C PRO A 46 12.64 -1.54 -15.88
N GLN A 47 12.73 -2.66 -16.58
CA GLN A 47 11.80 -3.77 -16.45
C GLN A 47 12.53 -5.04 -16.07
N PHE A 48 11.80 -6.00 -15.50
CA PHE A 48 12.25 -7.36 -15.29
C PHE A 48 11.38 -8.29 -16.11
N LYS A 49 12.00 -9.18 -16.89
CA LYS A 49 11.29 -10.20 -17.67
C LYS A 49 11.48 -11.56 -17.03
N THR A 50 10.39 -12.23 -16.65
CA THR A 50 10.44 -13.58 -16.09
C THR A 50 10.94 -14.59 -17.13
N GLU A 51 11.80 -15.53 -16.73
CA GLU A 51 12.30 -16.61 -17.59
C GLU A 51 11.47 -17.89 -17.47
N GLN A 52 10.80 -18.07 -16.34
CA GLN A 52 9.97 -19.23 -16.04
C GLN A 52 8.66 -18.78 -15.42
N ASP A 53 7.70 -19.70 -15.37
CA ASP A 53 6.51 -19.52 -14.55
C ASP A 53 6.93 -19.27 -13.10
N PHE A 54 6.31 -18.26 -12.50
CA PHE A 54 6.59 -17.85 -11.14
C PHE A 54 5.30 -17.84 -10.33
N ARG A 55 5.25 -18.66 -9.28
CA ARG A 55 4.01 -18.94 -8.56
C ARG A 55 4.10 -18.60 -7.08
N PHE A 56 2.97 -18.11 -6.59
CA PHE A 56 2.72 -17.88 -5.17
C PHE A 56 1.41 -18.56 -4.76
N GLU A 57 1.45 -19.33 -3.69
CA GLU A 57 0.27 -19.88 -3.03
C GLU A 57 -0.05 -19.01 -1.81
N ASP A 58 -1.22 -18.37 -1.82
CA ASP A 58 -1.64 -17.46 -0.75
C ASP A 58 -2.13 -18.25 0.49
N PRO A 59 -2.38 -17.59 1.64
CA PRO A 59 -2.74 -18.31 2.87
C PRO A 59 -4.13 -18.97 2.81
N ASN A 60 -4.94 -18.68 1.79
CA ASN A 60 -6.22 -19.33 1.54
C ASN A 60 -6.10 -20.50 0.54
N GLY A 61 -4.87 -20.86 0.12
CA GLY A 61 -4.62 -21.92 -0.85
C GLY A 61 -4.86 -21.51 -2.30
N LEU A 62 -4.99 -20.21 -2.59
CA LEU A 62 -5.17 -19.74 -3.96
C LEU A 62 -3.83 -19.63 -4.67
N LEU A 63 -3.75 -20.20 -5.88
CA LEU A 63 -2.57 -20.08 -6.74
C LEU A 63 -2.60 -18.80 -7.57
N TRP A 64 -1.51 -18.05 -7.47
CA TRP A 64 -1.22 -16.85 -8.25
C TRP A 64 -0.03 -17.15 -9.16
N LEU A 65 -0.25 -17.08 -10.47
CA LEU A 65 0.73 -17.47 -11.49
C LEU A 65 1.12 -16.24 -12.30
N THR A 66 2.42 -15.99 -12.41
CA THR A 66 2.99 -15.10 -13.42
C THR A 66 3.67 -15.96 -14.49
N PRO A 67 3.16 -15.99 -15.74
CA PRO A 67 3.74 -16.80 -16.80
C PRO A 67 5.18 -16.40 -17.16
N SER A 68 5.95 -17.35 -17.68
CA SER A 68 7.24 -17.07 -18.33
C SER A 68 7.10 -15.99 -19.42
N GLY A 69 8.11 -15.13 -19.54
CA GLY A 69 8.16 -14.03 -20.49
C GLY A 69 7.37 -12.78 -20.07
N THR A 70 6.76 -12.78 -18.88
CA THR A 70 6.05 -11.61 -18.36
C THR A 70 7.03 -10.49 -18.04
N HIS A 71 6.76 -9.31 -18.59
CA HIS A 71 7.49 -8.09 -18.23
C HIS A 71 6.81 -7.43 -17.04
N VAL A 72 7.56 -7.07 -16.02
CA VAL A 72 7.09 -6.35 -14.82
C VAL A 72 7.99 -5.13 -14.60
N ASP A 73 7.52 -4.14 -13.86
CA ASP A 73 8.20 -2.85 -13.69
C ASP A 73 8.47 -2.48 -12.22
N GLY A 74 8.23 -3.43 -11.32
CA GLY A 74 8.83 -3.51 -9.98
C GLY A 74 8.00 -2.89 -8.88
N ALA A 75 6.83 -2.33 -9.23
CA ALA A 75 5.68 -2.02 -8.38
C ALA A 75 4.79 -0.99 -9.11
N SER A 76 3.47 -1.14 -8.95
CA SER A 76 2.48 -0.13 -9.37
C SER A 76 2.32 1.03 -8.36
N ILE A 77 3.29 1.25 -7.47
CA ILE A 77 3.32 2.38 -6.54
C ILE A 77 3.89 3.60 -7.28
N PRO A 78 3.22 4.77 -7.24
CA PRO A 78 3.76 6.00 -7.82
C PRO A 78 5.16 6.33 -7.29
N GLN A 79 6.05 6.76 -8.19
CA GLN A 79 7.46 7.01 -7.90
C GLN A 79 7.71 7.98 -6.75
N PHE A 80 6.79 8.93 -6.55
CA PHE A 80 6.83 9.90 -5.46
C PHE A 80 6.91 9.26 -4.06
N PHE A 81 6.53 7.99 -3.92
CA PHE A 81 6.58 7.25 -2.65
C PHE A 81 7.78 6.29 -2.53
N TRP A 82 8.63 6.14 -3.55
CA TRP A 82 9.74 5.16 -3.53
C TRP A 82 10.80 5.46 -2.48
N SER A 83 10.99 6.71 -2.16
CA SER A 83 11.87 7.11 -1.08
C SER A 83 11.32 6.70 0.30
N ILE A 84 10.00 6.75 0.48
CA ILE A 84 9.32 6.31 1.71
C ILE A 84 9.30 4.78 1.80
N ILE A 85 9.07 4.10 0.68
CA ILE A 85 8.67 2.70 0.61
C ILE A 85 9.80 1.77 0.14
N GLY A 86 10.76 2.28 -0.64
CA GLY A 86 11.74 1.51 -1.41
C GLY A 86 11.46 1.58 -2.92
N GLY A 87 12.52 1.52 -3.72
CA GLY A 87 12.47 1.59 -5.18
C GLY A 87 11.90 0.33 -5.85
N PRO A 88 11.69 0.36 -7.17
CA PRO A 88 11.24 -0.82 -7.91
C PRO A 88 12.33 -1.89 -7.84
N PHE A 89 11.92 -3.15 -7.62
CA PHE A 89 12.83 -4.30 -7.57
C PHE A 89 13.86 -4.33 -6.43
N GLU A 90 13.68 -3.52 -5.39
CA GLU A 90 14.57 -3.54 -4.22
C GLU A 90 14.12 -4.53 -3.14
N GLY A 91 15.09 -5.05 -2.39
CA GLY A 91 14.85 -5.81 -1.18
C GLY A 91 14.04 -7.11 -1.37
N SER A 92 13.42 -7.57 -0.30
CA SER A 92 12.74 -8.86 -0.27
C SER A 92 11.34 -8.86 -0.89
N TYR A 93 10.77 -7.71 -1.26
CA TYR A 93 9.43 -7.65 -1.85
C TYR A 93 9.38 -7.85 -3.37
N ILE A 94 10.53 -7.98 -4.05
CA ILE A 94 10.58 -8.20 -5.51
C ILE A 94 9.74 -9.39 -5.96
N ASN A 95 9.74 -10.47 -5.17
CA ASN A 95 8.91 -11.64 -5.44
C ASN A 95 7.42 -11.28 -5.44
N ALA A 96 6.98 -10.51 -4.44
CA ALA A 96 5.61 -10.04 -4.35
C ALA A 96 5.24 -9.07 -5.48
N SER A 97 6.16 -8.17 -5.87
CA SER A 97 5.90 -7.17 -6.91
C SER A 97 5.71 -7.81 -8.29
N VAL A 98 6.44 -8.89 -8.62
CA VAL A 98 6.27 -9.61 -9.90
C VAL A 98 4.85 -10.14 -10.05
N ILE A 99 4.31 -10.80 -9.01
CA ILE A 99 2.93 -11.28 -9.00
C ILE A 99 1.95 -10.09 -9.07
N HIS A 100 2.18 -9.05 -8.27
CA HIS A 100 1.33 -7.87 -8.21
C HIS A 100 1.19 -7.16 -9.57
N ASP A 101 2.32 -6.88 -10.24
CA ASP A 101 2.36 -6.19 -11.53
C ASP A 101 1.64 -7.00 -12.62
N HIS A 102 1.81 -8.33 -12.63
CA HIS A 102 1.10 -9.20 -13.56
C HIS A 102 -0.43 -9.04 -13.38
N TYR A 103 -0.94 -9.17 -12.15
CA TYR A 103 -2.38 -9.10 -11.90
C TYR A 103 -2.96 -7.69 -11.99
N CYS A 104 -2.17 -6.63 -11.74
CA CYS A 104 -2.58 -5.25 -12.05
C CYS A 104 -2.74 -5.01 -13.55
N ARG A 105 -1.95 -5.68 -14.39
CA ARG A 105 -2.04 -5.58 -15.84
C ARG A 105 -3.18 -6.42 -16.41
N THR A 106 -3.26 -7.69 -16.05
CA THR A 106 -4.25 -8.63 -16.61
C THR A 106 -5.64 -8.44 -16.01
N LYS A 107 -5.72 -7.98 -14.75
CA LYS A 107 -6.97 -7.75 -14.02
C LYS A 107 -7.87 -8.99 -13.95
N GLU A 108 -7.24 -10.17 -13.94
CA GLU A 108 -7.91 -11.46 -13.83
C GLU A 108 -8.52 -11.71 -12.44
N ARG A 109 -8.02 -10.98 -11.44
CA ARG A 109 -8.51 -10.97 -10.05
C ARG A 109 -9.01 -9.58 -9.70
N THR A 110 -9.72 -9.44 -8.58
CA THR A 110 -10.16 -8.11 -8.12
C THR A 110 -8.94 -7.26 -7.72
N ALA A 111 -9.07 -5.93 -7.79
CA ALA A 111 -8.02 -5.02 -7.31
C ALA A 111 -7.73 -5.28 -5.82
N HIS A 112 -8.78 -5.46 -5.03
CA HIS A 112 -8.70 -5.83 -3.61
C HIS A 112 -7.83 -7.07 -3.38
N ASP A 113 -8.14 -8.20 -4.03
CA ASP A 113 -7.38 -9.44 -3.81
C ASP A 113 -5.95 -9.31 -4.34
N THR A 114 -5.75 -8.55 -5.41
CA THR A 114 -4.43 -8.31 -5.99
C THR A 114 -3.54 -7.53 -5.02
N HIS A 115 -4.05 -6.46 -4.39
CA HIS A 115 -3.31 -5.68 -3.41
C HIS A 115 -3.10 -6.43 -2.09
N ARG A 116 -4.10 -7.21 -1.64
CA ARG A 116 -3.96 -8.06 -0.46
C ARG A 116 -2.93 -9.18 -0.68
N ASN A 117 -2.90 -9.77 -1.87
CA ASN A 117 -1.89 -10.77 -2.21
C ASN A 117 -0.47 -10.16 -2.22
N PHE A 118 -0.32 -8.90 -2.63
CA PHE A 118 0.96 -8.20 -2.50
C PHE A 118 1.43 -8.13 -1.03
N TYR A 119 0.53 -7.82 -0.09
CA TYR A 119 0.82 -7.89 1.35
C TYR A 119 1.27 -9.29 1.79
N TYR A 120 0.54 -10.33 1.40
CA TYR A 120 0.88 -11.72 1.71
C TYR A 120 2.25 -12.13 1.16
N GLY A 121 2.53 -11.86 -0.11
CA GLY A 121 3.83 -12.14 -0.73
C GLY A 121 4.98 -11.40 -0.04
N MET A 122 4.77 -10.16 0.42
CA MET A 122 5.77 -9.41 1.18
C MET A 122 6.05 -10.07 2.53
N ARG A 123 5.02 -10.43 3.28
CA ARG A 123 5.16 -11.09 4.59
C ARG A 123 5.78 -12.48 4.45
N ALA A 124 5.40 -13.25 3.43
CA ALA A 124 6.02 -14.53 3.08
C ALA A 124 7.49 -14.40 2.66
N SER A 125 7.92 -13.21 2.22
CA SER A 125 9.31 -12.89 1.90
C SER A 125 10.06 -12.21 3.07
N ASN A 126 9.52 -12.27 4.29
CA ASN A 126 10.11 -11.68 5.50
C ASN A 126 10.33 -10.15 5.41
N VAL A 127 9.51 -9.44 4.62
CA VAL A 127 9.45 -7.98 4.70
C VAL A 127 8.92 -7.59 6.09
N PRO A 128 9.55 -6.63 6.81
CA PRO A 128 9.06 -6.19 8.12
C PRO A 128 7.58 -5.79 8.08
N GLU A 129 6.83 -6.18 9.11
CA GLU A 129 5.37 -5.96 9.23
C GLU A 129 4.96 -4.53 8.88
N TRP A 130 5.51 -3.54 9.59
CA TRP A 130 5.23 -2.12 9.36
C TRP A 130 5.42 -1.69 7.89
N LYS A 131 6.41 -2.26 7.20
CA LYS A 131 6.75 -1.94 5.82
C LYS A 131 5.76 -2.58 4.86
N ALA A 132 5.43 -3.85 5.06
CA ALA A 132 4.41 -4.55 4.27
C ALA A 132 3.03 -3.89 4.42
N GLU A 133 2.67 -3.45 5.63
CA GLU A 133 1.42 -2.72 5.91
C GLU A 133 1.39 -1.37 5.20
N LEU A 134 2.45 -0.57 5.29
CA LEU A 134 2.58 0.71 4.59
C LEU A 134 2.45 0.54 3.08
N MET A 135 3.16 -0.46 2.52
CA MET A 135 3.14 -0.76 1.10
C MET A 135 1.76 -1.21 0.62
N HIS A 136 1.09 -2.07 1.40
CA HIS A 136 -0.28 -2.50 1.12
C HIS A 136 -1.25 -1.31 1.12
N TRP A 137 -1.19 -0.47 2.15
CA TRP A 137 -2.01 0.72 2.25
C TRP A 137 -1.77 1.67 1.05
N ALA A 138 -0.50 1.87 0.66
CA ALA A 138 -0.14 2.74 -0.45
C ALA A 138 -0.63 2.23 -1.81
N VAL A 139 -0.44 0.94 -2.14
CA VAL A 139 -0.95 0.38 -3.42
C VAL A 139 -2.47 0.43 -3.48
N SER A 140 -3.15 0.16 -2.38
CA SER A 140 -4.61 0.20 -2.31
C SER A 140 -5.15 1.64 -2.44
N THR A 141 -4.41 2.62 -1.90
CA THR A 141 -4.80 4.04 -1.94
C THR A 141 -4.52 4.67 -3.31
N PHE A 142 -3.30 4.50 -3.84
CA PHE A 142 -2.81 5.25 -5.00
C PHE A 142 -2.56 4.41 -6.25
N GLY A 143 -2.46 3.09 -6.12
CA GLY A 143 -2.22 2.17 -7.24
C GLY A 143 -3.44 2.01 -8.17
N PRO A 144 -3.31 1.24 -9.25
CA PRO A 144 -4.39 0.94 -10.17
C PRO A 144 -5.57 0.26 -9.46
N SER A 145 -6.81 0.66 -9.74
CA SER A 145 -8.01 0.01 -9.22
C SER A 145 -8.99 -0.30 -10.35
N TRP A 146 -9.81 -1.33 -10.17
CA TRP A 146 -10.83 -1.76 -11.11
C TRP A 146 -11.95 -2.50 -10.39
N LYS A 147 -13.14 -2.45 -10.99
CA LYS A 147 -14.35 -3.12 -10.49
C LYS A 147 -15.01 -3.93 -11.59
N LEU A 148 -15.83 -4.90 -11.19
CA LEU A 148 -16.67 -5.66 -12.09
C LEU A 148 -18.00 -4.92 -12.26
N GLU A 149 -18.35 -4.59 -13.51
CA GLU A 149 -19.63 -3.97 -13.86
C GLU A 149 -20.47 -4.90 -14.71
N LYS A 150 -21.76 -4.98 -14.41
CA LYS A 150 -22.76 -5.60 -15.29
C LYS A 150 -23.02 -4.65 -16.46
N ARG A 151 -22.64 -5.04 -17.68
CA ARG A 151 -22.95 -4.28 -18.90
C ARG A 151 -23.71 -5.11 -19.90
N VAL A 152 -24.59 -4.45 -20.63
CA VAL A 152 -25.29 -5.04 -21.78
C VAL A 152 -24.37 -4.91 -22.99
N VAL A 153 -23.92 -6.04 -23.53
CA VAL A 153 -23.06 -6.11 -24.70
C VAL A 153 -23.86 -6.70 -25.86
N MET A 154 -23.83 -6.02 -27.00
CA MET A 154 -24.42 -6.52 -28.24
C MET A 154 -23.52 -7.63 -28.80
N SER A 155 -24.02 -8.86 -28.84
CA SER A 155 -23.33 -9.97 -29.50
C SER A 155 -23.92 -10.18 -30.89
N GLN A 156 -23.07 -10.23 -31.92
CA GLN A 156 -23.50 -10.45 -33.29
C GLN A 156 -23.15 -11.88 -33.71
N LYS A 157 -24.17 -12.69 -34.01
CA LYS A 157 -23.98 -14.02 -34.61
C LYS A 157 -24.34 -13.94 -36.07
N CYS A 158 -23.37 -14.16 -36.94
CA CYS A 158 -23.56 -14.20 -38.39
C CYS A 158 -23.57 -15.64 -38.89
N ILE A 159 -24.51 -15.95 -39.76
CA ILE A 159 -24.61 -17.23 -40.47
C ILE A 159 -24.46 -16.92 -41.96
N ASN A 160 -23.63 -17.69 -42.66
CA ASN A 160 -23.50 -17.57 -44.12
C ASN A 160 -24.76 -18.18 -44.75
N ILE A 161 -25.41 -17.42 -45.62
CA ILE A 161 -26.55 -17.91 -46.42
C ILE A 161 -26.06 -18.38 -47.80
N ASP A 162 -25.07 -17.71 -48.37
CA ASP A 162 -24.39 -18.11 -49.62
C ASP A 162 -22.91 -17.66 -49.61
N VAL A 163 -22.19 -17.83 -50.74
CA VAL A 163 -20.75 -17.51 -50.89
C VAL A 163 -20.45 -16.02 -50.64
N ASN A 164 -21.42 -15.13 -50.88
CA ASN A 164 -21.29 -13.67 -50.75
C ASN A 164 -22.24 -13.02 -49.72
N THR A 165 -23.20 -13.76 -49.16
CA THR A 165 -24.24 -13.21 -48.28
C THR A 165 -24.17 -13.79 -46.87
N LYS A 166 -24.06 -12.90 -45.87
CA LYS A 166 -24.11 -13.24 -44.44
C LYS A 166 -25.34 -12.60 -43.80
N LYS A 167 -26.11 -13.38 -43.03
CA LYS A 167 -27.19 -12.87 -42.18
C LYS A 167 -26.74 -12.84 -40.74
N CYS A 168 -26.72 -11.65 -40.17
CA CYS A 168 -26.30 -11.43 -38.80
C CYS A 168 -27.51 -11.14 -37.90
N LYS A 169 -27.57 -11.80 -36.75
CA LYS A 169 -28.52 -11.50 -35.68
C LYS A 169 -27.76 -10.90 -34.50
N THR A 170 -28.15 -9.70 -34.11
CA THR A 170 -27.64 -9.03 -32.91
C THR A 170 -28.51 -9.41 -31.72
N THR A 171 -27.90 -9.84 -30.61
CA THR A 171 -28.59 -10.21 -29.38
C THR A 171 -27.94 -9.51 -28.18
N PRO A 172 -28.71 -8.79 -27.36
CA PRO A 172 -28.21 -8.20 -26.12
C PRO A 172 -27.86 -9.30 -25.12
N THR A 173 -26.65 -9.27 -24.56
CA THR A 173 -26.21 -10.21 -23.52
C THR A 173 -25.65 -9.44 -22.34
N ILE A 174 -26.03 -9.83 -21.12
CA ILE A 174 -25.43 -9.25 -19.90
C ILE A 174 -24.09 -9.95 -19.67
N LYS A 175 -23.01 -9.16 -19.62
CA LYS A 175 -21.68 -9.64 -19.27
C LYS A 175 -21.13 -8.86 -18.08
N MET A 176 -20.43 -9.56 -17.20
CA MET A 176 -19.55 -8.92 -16.23
C MET A 176 -18.30 -8.48 -16.97
N ILE A 177 -18.01 -7.19 -16.97
CA ILE A 177 -16.78 -6.67 -17.54
C ILE A 177 -15.96 -5.97 -16.47
N THR A 178 -14.64 -6.07 -16.58
CA THR A 178 -13.71 -5.35 -15.71
C THR A 178 -13.56 -3.91 -16.21
N VAL A 179 -13.80 -2.95 -15.31
CA VAL A 179 -13.72 -1.52 -15.61
C VAL A 179 -12.71 -0.88 -14.68
N SER A 180 -11.69 -0.25 -15.26
CA SER A 180 -10.69 0.52 -14.51
C SER A 180 -11.34 1.74 -13.86
N GLU A 181 -10.97 2.01 -12.62
CA GLU A 181 -11.34 3.25 -11.95
C GLU A 181 -10.26 4.31 -12.20
N PRO A 182 -10.63 5.60 -12.30
CA PRO A 182 -9.65 6.66 -12.47
C PRO A 182 -8.70 6.69 -11.24
N PRO A 183 -7.38 6.89 -11.46
CA PRO A 183 -6.41 6.99 -10.38
C PRO A 183 -6.63 8.27 -9.56
N VAL A 184 -5.94 8.36 -8.42
CA VAL A 184 -5.78 9.64 -7.72
C VAL A 184 -4.90 10.53 -8.59
N ASP A 185 -5.30 11.79 -8.79
CA ASP A 185 -4.51 12.75 -9.57
C ASP A 185 -3.34 13.31 -8.75
N LEU A 186 -2.22 12.60 -8.81
CA LEU A 186 -0.96 13.02 -8.18
C LEU A 186 -0.18 14.05 -9.01
N SER A 187 -0.72 14.50 -10.17
CA SER A 187 -0.14 15.64 -10.90
C SER A 187 -0.58 16.98 -10.32
N ASN A 188 -1.67 16.99 -9.55
CA ASN A 188 -2.06 18.15 -8.76
C ASN A 188 -1.10 18.30 -7.55
N PRO A 189 -0.37 19.43 -7.44
CA PRO A 189 0.65 19.61 -6.41
C PRO A 189 0.08 19.62 -4.99
N GLU A 190 -1.16 20.09 -4.78
CA GLU A 190 -1.81 20.08 -3.45
C GLU A 190 -2.16 18.65 -3.03
N VAL A 191 -2.75 17.86 -3.95
CA VAL A 191 -3.08 16.46 -3.72
C VAL A 191 -1.81 15.67 -3.45
N LEU A 192 -0.74 15.92 -4.23
CA LEU A 192 0.56 15.28 -4.06
C LEU A 192 1.18 15.62 -2.68
N ALA A 193 1.20 16.90 -2.29
CA ALA A 193 1.76 17.33 -1.00
C ALA A 193 1.01 16.69 0.19
N LEU A 194 -0.32 16.63 0.11
CA LEU A 194 -1.14 15.97 1.13
C LEU A 194 -0.93 14.46 1.15
N ALA A 195 -0.85 13.82 -0.01
CA ALA A 195 -0.61 12.39 -0.13
C ALA A 195 0.77 12.01 0.46
N ILE A 196 1.81 12.79 0.17
CA ILE A 196 3.15 12.61 0.75
C ILE A 196 3.11 12.82 2.28
N SER A 197 2.52 13.93 2.74
CA SER A 197 2.44 14.24 4.17
C SER A 197 1.70 13.18 4.96
N LYS A 198 0.61 12.65 4.38
CA LYS A 198 -0.20 11.57 4.97
C LYS A 198 0.55 10.25 5.00
N THR A 199 1.17 9.88 3.87
CA THR A 199 1.94 8.64 3.76
C THR A 199 3.10 8.65 4.75
N ASN A 200 3.79 9.79 4.90
CA ASN A 200 4.84 9.93 5.90
C ASN A 200 4.30 9.76 7.33
N ALA A 201 3.18 10.39 7.67
CA ALA A 201 2.60 10.27 9.02
C ALA A 201 2.21 8.83 9.36
N ILE A 202 1.64 8.09 8.39
CA ILE A 202 1.32 6.67 8.54
C ILE A 202 2.59 5.84 8.71
N ALA A 203 3.60 6.07 7.86
CA ALA A 203 4.86 5.36 7.95
C ALA A 203 5.56 5.54 9.31
N ARG A 204 5.62 6.78 9.82
CA ARG A 204 6.18 7.09 11.15
C ARG A 204 5.38 6.42 12.27
N THR A 205 4.05 6.36 12.14
CA THR A 205 3.16 5.71 13.12
C THR A 205 3.34 4.20 13.15
N LEU A 206 3.39 3.57 11.97
CA LEU A 206 3.68 2.14 11.82
C LEU A 206 5.08 1.80 12.34
N LEU A 207 6.10 2.59 12.00
CA LEU A 207 7.47 2.42 12.51
C LEU A 207 7.54 2.51 14.03
N THR A 208 6.95 3.55 14.62
CA THR A 208 6.96 3.79 16.07
C THR A 208 6.23 2.69 16.83
N SER A 209 5.12 2.20 16.27
CA SER A 209 4.29 1.16 16.88
C SER A 209 4.75 -0.26 16.54
N LYS A 210 5.76 -0.42 15.67
CA LYS A 210 6.17 -1.71 15.10
C LYS A 210 4.99 -2.45 14.42
N GLY A 211 4.19 -1.72 13.66
CA GLY A 211 3.05 -2.27 12.91
C GLY A 211 1.84 -2.62 13.77
N LYS A 212 1.58 -1.87 14.85
CA LYS A 212 0.40 -2.08 15.72
C LYS A 212 -0.63 -0.97 15.59
N VAL A 213 -0.19 0.24 15.20
CA VAL A 213 -1.06 1.39 14.98
C VAL A 213 -0.79 1.90 13.57
N LEU A 214 -1.85 1.95 12.76
CA LEU A 214 -1.81 2.39 11.38
C LEU A 214 -1.76 3.92 11.27
N ASP A 215 -2.69 4.58 11.95
CA ASP A 215 -2.94 6.00 11.75
C ASP A 215 -3.59 6.64 12.99
N ILE A 216 -3.49 7.96 13.08
CA ILE A 216 -4.16 8.79 14.09
C ILE A 216 -5.20 9.66 13.38
N SER A 217 -6.47 9.39 13.66
CA SER A 217 -7.60 10.17 13.15
C SER A 217 -8.15 11.10 14.23
N GLN A 218 -9.11 11.96 13.85
CA GLN A 218 -9.85 12.78 14.82
C GLN A 218 -10.57 11.93 15.88
N SER A 219 -11.04 10.74 15.54
CA SER A 219 -11.72 9.83 16.47
C SER A 219 -10.76 8.97 17.31
N GLY A 220 -9.44 9.12 17.11
CA GLY A 220 -8.42 8.40 17.86
C GLY A 220 -7.54 7.51 16.99
N LYS A 221 -6.84 6.59 17.65
CA LYS A 221 -5.92 5.63 17.04
C LYS A 221 -6.70 4.64 16.17
N ILE A 222 -6.11 4.30 15.03
CA ILE A 222 -6.57 3.24 14.14
C ILE A 222 -5.53 2.13 14.25
N ASP A 223 -5.94 0.96 14.71
CA ASP A 223 -5.04 -0.21 14.82
C ASP A 223 -4.55 -0.66 13.44
N ALA A 224 -3.42 -1.34 13.38
CA ALA A 224 -2.88 -1.92 12.15
C ALA A 224 -3.30 -3.40 12.05
N ASN A 225 -4.30 -3.65 11.21
CA ASN A 225 -4.73 -4.97 10.79
C ASN A 225 -5.29 -4.91 9.35
N ILE A 226 -5.41 -6.04 8.67
CA ILE A 226 -5.82 -6.08 7.24
C ILE A 226 -7.13 -5.31 6.98
N ALA A 227 -8.16 -5.50 7.82
CA ALA A 227 -9.44 -4.83 7.63
C ALA A 227 -9.34 -3.31 7.77
N SER A 228 -8.61 -2.83 8.79
CA SER A 228 -8.37 -1.41 9.01
C SER A 228 -7.49 -0.77 7.92
N LEU A 229 -6.50 -1.50 7.40
CA LEU A 229 -5.64 -1.08 6.30
C LEU A 229 -6.45 -0.82 5.04
N GLU A 230 -7.31 -1.77 4.68
CA GLU A 230 -8.15 -1.69 3.48
C GLU A 230 -9.25 -0.63 3.62
N ALA A 231 -9.89 -0.55 4.79
CA ALA A 231 -10.89 0.48 5.07
C ALA A 231 -10.26 1.88 5.04
N SER A 232 -9.07 2.04 5.63
CA SER A 232 -8.29 3.27 5.59
C SER A 232 -7.90 3.63 4.15
N ALA A 233 -7.35 2.69 3.39
CA ALA A 233 -6.94 2.93 2.00
C ALA A 233 -8.12 3.34 1.11
N ALA A 234 -9.27 2.66 1.24
CA ALA A 234 -10.49 3.01 0.52
C ALA A 234 -10.99 4.42 0.89
N LYS A 235 -10.96 4.77 2.19
CA LYS A 235 -11.32 6.11 2.68
C LYS A 235 -10.40 7.18 2.06
N TYR A 236 -9.09 6.98 2.12
CA TYR A 236 -8.12 7.95 1.59
C TYR A 236 -8.16 8.05 0.08
N ARG A 237 -8.32 6.95 -0.65
CA ARG A 237 -8.52 6.96 -2.10
C ARG A 237 -9.73 7.81 -2.49
N LYS A 238 -10.86 7.64 -1.78
CA LYS A 238 -12.07 8.43 -2.01
C LYS A 238 -11.82 9.92 -1.70
N LEU A 239 -11.12 10.20 -0.60
CA LEU A 239 -10.81 11.55 -0.14
C LEU A 239 -9.93 12.29 -1.15
N PHE A 240 -8.82 11.69 -1.61
CA PHE A 240 -7.89 12.30 -2.57
C PHE A 240 -8.46 12.41 -4.00
N LYS A 241 -9.55 11.70 -4.31
CA LYS A 241 -10.31 11.86 -5.56
C LYS A 241 -11.46 12.88 -5.44
N SER A 242 -11.69 13.45 -4.27
CA SER A 242 -12.82 14.36 -4.05
C SER A 242 -12.47 15.77 -4.47
N ASP A 243 -13.34 16.39 -5.28
CA ASP A 243 -13.23 17.81 -5.65
C ASP A 243 -13.38 18.76 -4.45
N ASN A 244 -13.84 18.26 -3.30
CA ASN A 244 -14.10 19.05 -2.08
C ASN A 244 -13.11 18.72 -0.95
N LEU A 245 -11.85 18.43 -1.28
CA LEU A 245 -10.81 18.08 -0.30
C LEU A 245 -10.66 19.14 0.81
N ILE A 246 -10.80 20.43 0.46
CA ILE A 246 -10.78 21.59 1.38
C ILE A 246 -11.79 21.43 2.53
N MET A 247 -13.00 20.95 2.21
CA MET A 247 -14.09 20.80 3.19
C MET A 247 -13.94 19.52 4.04
N GLN A 248 -13.00 18.64 3.68
CA GLN A 248 -12.78 17.35 4.32
C GLN A 248 -11.40 17.25 4.99
N THR A 249 -10.74 18.40 5.23
CA THR A 249 -9.41 18.49 5.85
C THR A 249 -9.29 17.73 7.17
N LYS A 250 -10.34 17.73 8.01
CA LYS A 250 -10.37 16.95 9.26
C LYS A 250 -10.27 15.43 9.04
N SER A 251 -10.73 14.93 7.89
CA SER A 251 -10.68 13.51 7.55
C SER A 251 -9.26 13.00 7.32
N LEU A 252 -8.30 13.90 7.09
CA LEU A 252 -6.88 13.57 6.89
C LEU A 252 -6.17 13.15 8.18
N GLY A 253 -6.74 13.47 9.35
CA GLY A 253 -6.12 13.10 10.63
C GLY A 253 -4.76 13.76 10.83
N LEU A 254 -3.81 12.98 11.34
CA LEU A 254 -2.43 13.40 11.56
C LEU A 254 -1.65 13.45 10.24
N LEU A 255 -0.85 14.51 10.07
CA LEU A 255 0.07 14.74 8.97
C LEU A 255 1.48 15.03 9.51
N SER A 256 2.49 14.82 8.67
CA SER A 256 3.88 15.17 8.98
C SER A 256 4.62 15.59 7.73
N GLN A 257 5.56 16.52 7.89
CA GLN A 257 6.40 17.00 6.79
C GLN A 257 7.41 15.93 6.41
N THR A 258 7.99 16.08 5.23
CA THR A 258 9.16 15.29 4.82
C THR A 258 10.38 16.19 4.89
N SER A 259 11.52 15.66 5.35
CA SER A 259 12.76 16.44 5.38
C SER A 259 13.18 16.84 3.97
N LYS A 260 13.61 18.10 3.79
CA LYS A 260 14.13 18.64 2.52
C LYS A 260 15.33 17.84 1.96
N THR A 261 16.02 17.07 2.79
CA THR A 261 17.27 16.40 2.40
C THR A 261 17.10 14.94 2.03
N SER A 262 16.00 14.28 2.41
CA SER A 262 15.80 12.87 2.11
C SER A 262 14.40 12.42 2.50
N LEU A 263 13.59 12.07 1.50
CA LEU A 263 12.43 11.21 1.70
C LEU A 263 12.84 9.75 2.00
N ALA A 264 14.14 9.40 1.84
CA ALA A 264 14.65 8.03 1.81
C ALA A 264 14.86 7.39 3.20
N SER A 265 14.72 8.15 4.29
CA SER A 265 14.95 7.67 5.65
C SER A 265 13.88 8.16 6.62
N ILE A 266 12.72 7.51 6.61
CA ILE A 266 11.65 7.77 7.58
C ILE A 266 12.13 7.39 8.96
N GLN A 267 12.00 8.32 9.90
CA GLN A 267 12.31 8.11 11.31
C GLN A 267 11.02 7.89 12.11
N PRO A 268 11.05 7.11 13.21
CA PRO A 268 9.92 7.06 14.13
C PRO A 268 9.53 8.46 14.64
N TRP A 269 8.38 8.56 15.28
CA TRP A 269 8.00 9.78 16.00
C TRP A 269 8.99 10.05 17.12
N GLU A 270 9.20 11.33 17.43
CA GLU A 270 10.14 11.77 18.46
C GLU A 270 9.86 11.04 19.78
N ASN A 271 10.94 10.66 20.49
CA ASN A 271 10.87 9.90 21.73
C ASN A 271 10.13 8.55 21.62
N ASN A 272 9.98 8.00 20.40
CA ASN A 272 9.19 6.79 20.11
C ASN A 272 7.75 6.88 20.64
N LYS A 273 7.17 8.09 20.68
CA LYS A 273 5.81 8.33 21.17
C LYS A 273 4.90 8.77 20.04
N ILE A 274 3.84 8.01 19.80
CA ILE A 274 2.82 8.37 18.80
C ILE A 274 2.08 9.63 19.27
N PRO A 275 2.01 10.69 18.43
CA PRO A 275 1.33 11.93 18.78
C PRO A 275 -0.17 11.77 19.06
N SER A 276 -0.71 12.62 19.92
CA SER A 276 -2.15 12.76 20.10
C SER A 276 -2.72 13.73 19.07
N TYR A 277 -3.87 13.40 18.47
CA TYR A 277 -4.58 14.29 17.55
C TYR A 277 -4.92 15.64 18.20
N THR A 278 -5.31 15.65 19.47
CA THR A 278 -5.76 16.86 20.19
C THR A 278 -4.60 17.78 20.58
N GLU A 279 -3.41 17.22 20.79
CA GLU A 279 -2.21 17.96 21.18
C GLU A 279 -1.45 18.49 19.95
N THR A 280 -1.83 18.03 18.75
CA THR A 280 -1.20 18.41 17.49
C THR A 280 -1.68 19.79 17.03
N LYS A 281 -0.72 20.66 16.71
CA LYS A 281 -0.98 22.03 16.23
C LYS A 281 -1.58 22.04 14.82
N VAL A 282 -2.39 23.05 14.53
CA VAL A 282 -2.86 23.34 13.17
C VAL A 282 -1.71 23.95 12.38
N LEU A 283 -1.55 23.54 11.12
CA LEU A 283 -0.61 24.16 10.20
C LEU A 283 -1.02 25.60 9.95
N THR A 284 -0.17 26.54 10.35
CA THR A 284 -0.32 27.98 10.12
C THR A 284 0.94 28.53 9.46
N HIS A 285 0.87 29.77 8.98
CA HIS A 285 2.05 30.49 8.49
C HIS A 285 3.19 30.58 9.52
N GLN A 286 2.88 30.67 10.82
CA GLN A 286 3.93 30.68 11.85
C GLN A 286 4.56 29.29 12.03
N PHE A 287 3.78 28.22 11.90
CA PHE A 287 4.27 26.85 11.96
C PHE A 287 5.21 26.53 10.78
N SER A 288 4.93 27.04 9.58
CA SER A 288 5.82 26.83 8.41
C SER A 288 7.19 27.47 8.57
N LEU A 289 7.27 28.60 9.30
CA LEU A 289 8.53 29.28 9.61
C LEU A 289 9.39 28.54 10.64
N GLU A 290 8.78 27.77 11.54
CA GLU A 290 9.49 26.99 12.56
C GLU A 290 10.33 25.83 11.97
N ARG A 291 10.10 25.44 10.70
CA ARG A 291 10.90 24.49 9.89
C ARG A 291 11.37 23.22 10.62
N ASN A 292 10.59 22.70 11.57
CA ASN A 292 10.87 21.41 12.16
C ASN A 292 10.14 20.31 11.38
N SER A 293 10.85 19.67 10.45
CA SER A 293 10.33 18.62 9.58
C SER A 293 9.80 17.39 10.32
N GLU A 294 10.08 17.26 11.62
CA GLU A 294 9.67 16.12 12.43
C GLU A 294 8.37 16.37 13.21
N MET A 295 7.87 17.62 13.25
CA MET A 295 6.67 17.92 14.04
C MET A 295 5.40 17.40 13.35
N PRO A 296 4.54 16.68 14.08
CA PRO A 296 3.19 16.38 13.61
C PRO A 296 2.37 17.66 13.46
N PHE A 297 1.48 17.69 12.49
CA PHE A 297 0.48 18.76 12.34
C PHE A 297 -0.86 18.21 11.86
N ARG A 298 -1.90 19.02 12.01
CA ARG A 298 -3.21 18.83 11.36
C ARG A 298 -3.50 20.04 10.48
N ILE A 299 -4.37 19.89 9.50
CA ILE A 299 -4.77 21.00 8.63
C ILE A 299 -6.23 21.36 8.83
N GLU A 300 -6.54 22.62 8.60
CA GLU A 300 -7.90 23.15 8.46
C GLU A 300 -8.05 23.76 7.07
N ALA A 301 -9.26 24.15 6.67
CA ALA A 301 -9.55 24.65 5.32
C ALA A 301 -8.64 25.83 4.91
N VAL A 302 -8.31 26.71 5.87
CA VAL A 302 -7.43 27.87 5.67
C VAL A 302 -5.94 27.51 5.58
N SER A 303 -5.58 26.27 5.87
CA SER A 303 -4.19 25.81 5.93
C SER A 303 -3.67 25.23 4.62
N LEU A 304 -4.54 25.07 3.60
CA LEU A 304 -4.18 24.34 2.39
C LEU A 304 -3.10 25.06 1.59
N ASP A 305 -3.17 26.39 1.49
CA ASP A 305 -2.16 27.21 0.80
C ASP A 305 -0.75 27.02 1.37
N PHE A 306 -0.64 26.68 2.66
CA PHE A 306 0.65 26.46 3.32
C PHE A 306 1.21 25.05 3.12
N ILE A 307 0.44 24.07 2.63
CA ILE A 307 0.95 22.69 2.54
C ILE A 307 2.13 22.59 1.56
N LEU A 308 2.11 23.38 0.50
CA LEU A 308 3.13 23.40 -0.54
C LEU A 308 4.48 23.91 0.00
N ASP A 309 4.45 24.85 0.95
CA ASP A 309 5.68 25.36 1.59
C ASP A 309 6.35 24.33 2.52
N ASN A 310 5.59 23.31 2.94
CA ASN A 310 5.99 22.34 3.95
C ASN A 310 6.30 20.95 3.36
N VAL A 311 6.16 20.79 2.03
CA VAL A 311 6.57 19.59 1.30
C VAL A 311 7.46 20.00 0.14
N ASP A 312 8.69 19.50 0.11
CA ASP A 312 9.63 19.81 -0.97
C ASP A 312 9.29 18.97 -2.22
N LEU A 313 8.30 19.42 -2.99
CA LEU A 313 7.84 18.74 -4.19
C LEU A 313 8.95 18.60 -5.25
N HIS A 314 9.85 19.58 -5.36
CA HIS A 314 10.98 19.50 -6.29
C HIS A 314 11.94 18.37 -5.94
N SER A 315 12.21 18.13 -4.66
CA SER A 315 13.00 16.97 -4.24
C SER A 315 12.29 15.65 -4.55
N VAL A 316 10.95 15.62 -4.47
CA VAL A 316 10.15 14.43 -4.76
C VAL A 316 10.14 14.16 -6.28
N GLU A 317 10.07 15.21 -7.10
CA GLU A 317 10.15 15.16 -8.56
C GLU A 317 11.56 14.81 -9.09
N ALA A 318 12.60 15.38 -8.50
CA ALA A 318 13.98 15.11 -8.89
C ALA A 318 14.38 13.66 -8.60
N ASN A 319 13.91 13.09 -7.49
CA ASN A 319 14.11 11.69 -7.13
C ASN A 319 13.22 10.72 -7.93
N SER A 320 12.24 11.22 -8.70
CA SER A 320 11.35 10.38 -9.53
C SER A 320 11.73 10.31 -11.01
N HIS A 321 12.71 11.11 -11.48
CA HIS A 321 13.10 11.20 -12.91
C HIS A 321 11.92 11.45 -13.86
N ILE A 322 10.93 12.25 -13.45
CA ILE A 322 9.82 12.66 -14.34
C ILE A 322 10.20 13.99 -15.02
N GLN A 323 10.54 13.94 -16.31
CA GLN A 323 10.23 15.06 -17.20
C GLN A 323 8.73 15.03 -17.43
N VAL A 324 8.00 15.96 -16.82
CA VAL A 324 6.62 16.22 -17.22
C VAL A 324 6.70 16.81 -18.62
N HIS A 325 6.33 16.03 -19.64
CA HIS A 325 6.06 16.59 -20.95
C HIS A 325 4.85 17.53 -20.82
N ASN A 326 5.11 18.84 -20.89
CA ASN A 326 4.08 19.82 -21.20
C ASN A 326 3.41 19.40 -22.52
N LYS A 327 2.10 19.18 -22.47
CA LYS A 327 1.21 19.27 -23.62
C LYS A 327 0.02 20.11 -23.25
#